data_AF-A0A968WFE3-F1
#
_entry.id   AF-A0A968WFE3-F1
#
_cell.length_a   1.000
_cell.length_b   1.000
_cell.length_c   1.000
_cell.angle_alpha   90.00
_cell.angle_beta   90.00
_cell.angle_gamma   90.00
#
_symmetry.space_group_name_H-M   'P 1'
#
loop_
_entity.id
_entity.type
_entity.pdbx_description
1 polymer ?
#
loop_
_entity_poly.entity_id
_entity_poly.type
_entity_poly.pdbx_seq_one_letter_code
_entity_poly.pdbx_strand_id
1 'polypeptide(L)'
;MGIWVGLRLTRKRQAQPPPAGVFQRDAAALTTTGISKREFEVLELMAQGHTNQEIADKLFVSLNTVKTHSANLFVKLEVSRRTQAIRKAKQLHLIP
;
A
#
# COMPACT_ATOMS: atom_id res chain seq x y z
N MET A 1 -23.95 29.18 -40.36
CA MET A 1 -24.41 28.50 -39.12
C MET A 1 -23.38 27.43 -38.77
N GLY A 2 -22.49 27.75 -37.82
CA GLY A 2 -21.25 27.00 -37.55
C GLY A 2 -21.50 25.73 -36.75
N ILE A 3 -20.95 24.61 -37.22
CA ILE A 3 -21.02 23.32 -36.54
C ILE A 3 -19.80 23.23 -35.61
N TRP A 4 -20.09 23.10 -34.32
CA TRP A 4 -19.12 23.00 -33.22
C TRP A 4 -18.33 21.68 -33.28
N VAL A 5 -17.00 21.78 -33.28
CA VAL A 5 -16.07 20.69 -32.97
C VAL A 5 -15.87 20.65 -31.46
N GLY A 6 -16.11 19.49 -30.83
CA GLY A 6 -16.12 19.32 -29.38
C GLY A 6 -15.28 18.15 -28.90
N LEU A 7 -14.00 18.42 -28.68
CA LEU A 7 -13.09 17.95 -27.62
C LEU A 7 -13.13 16.49 -27.10
N ARG A 8 -11.93 15.90 -27.12
CA ARG A 8 -11.34 14.96 -26.16
C ARG A 8 -12.02 15.01 -24.78
N LEU A 9 -12.08 13.87 -24.07
CA LEU A 9 -11.48 13.70 -22.74
C LEU A 9 -11.65 12.26 -22.22
N THR A 10 -10.51 11.72 -21.77
CA THR A 10 -10.33 10.71 -20.71
C THR A 10 -11.01 9.34 -20.85
N ARG A 11 -10.27 8.37 -21.43
CA ARG A 11 -10.32 6.97 -20.97
C ARG A 11 -10.00 6.96 -19.48
N LYS A 12 -11.01 6.95 -18.61
CA LYS A 12 -10.85 6.47 -17.23
C LYS A 12 -10.32 5.04 -17.35
N ARG A 13 -9.05 4.85 -16.94
CA ARG A 13 -8.44 3.53 -16.77
C ARG A 13 -9.33 2.78 -15.77
N GLN A 14 -10.15 1.87 -16.27
CA GLN A 14 -10.98 0.99 -15.45
C GLN A 14 -10.04 0.20 -14.55
N ALA A 15 -10.10 0.48 -13.25
CA ALA A 15 -9.47 -0.37 -12.25
C ALA A 15 -10.29 -1.66 -12.19
N GLN A 16 -9.76 -2.73 -12.77
CA GLN A 16 -10.32 -4.07 -12.58
C GLN A 16 -10.25 -4.41 -11.08
N PRO A 17 -11.36 -4.76 -10.42
CA PRO A 17 -11.30 -5.33 -9.09
C PRO A 17 -10.69 -6.75 -9.20
N PRO A 18 -9.58 -7.05 -8.50
CA PRO A 18 -9.03 -8.40 -8.50
C PRO A 18 -10.02 -9.38 -7.85
N PRO A 19 -10.22 -10.59 -8.40
CA PRO A 19 -11.24 -11.53 -7.96
C PRO A 19 -10.80 -12.36 -6.76
N ALA A 20 -11.78 -12.69 -5.92
CA ALA A 20 -11.90 -13.82 -5.00
C ALA A 20 -10.80 -14.01 -3.91
N GLY A 21 -11.16 -13.70 -2.65
CA GLY A 21 -10.38 -13.98 -1.44
C GLY A 21 -10.00 -12.76 -0.59
N VAL A 22 -10.53 -11.59 -0.93
CA VAL A 22 -10.17 -10.31 -0.31
C VAL A 22 -10.61 -10.26 1.15
N PHE A 23 -9.64 -10.36 2.06
CA PHE A 23 -9.72 -9.70 3.37
C PHE A 23 -10.33 -8.32 3.12
N GLN A 24 -11.55 -8.07 3.61
CA GLN A 24 -12.16 -6.74 3.56
C GLN A 24 -11.28 -5.84 4.42
N ARG A 25 -10.26 -5.25 3.80
CA ARG A 25 -9.41 -4.26 4.44
C ARG A 25 -10.35 -3.15 4.84
N ASP A 26 -10.55 -2.96 6.14
CA ASP A 26 -11.31 -1.84 6.65
C ASP A 26 -10.67 -0.57 6.10
N ALA A 27 -11.25 -0.03 5.02
CA ALA A 27 -10.77 1.19 4.40
C ALA A 27 -10.72 2.33 5.44
N ALA A 28 -11.58 2.24 6.45
CA ALA A 28 -11.60 3.07 7.65
C ALA A 28 -10.28 3.02 8.46
N ALA A 29 -9.69 1.84 8.68
CA ALA A 29 -8.45 1.69 9.46
C ALA A 29 -7.22 2.24 8.71
N LEU A 30 -7.22 2.13 7.36
CA LEU A 30 -6.20 2.74 6.51
C LEU A 30 -6.31 4.27 6.50
N THR A 31 -7.53 4.82 6.50
CA THR A 31 -7.74 6.27 6.60
C THR A 31 -7.36 6.82 7.98
N THR A 32 -7.57 6.05 9.05
CA THR A 32 -7.20 6.46 10.42
C THR A 32 -5.69 6.53 10.63
N THR A 33 -4.91 5.71 9.93
CA THR A 33 -3.44 5.64 10.12
C THR A 33 -2.64 6.42 9.07
N GLY A 34 -3.28 6.91 8.00
CA GLY A 34 -2.61 7.69 6.95
C GLY A 34 -1.60 6.88 6.12
N ILE A 35 -1.66 5.56 6.19
CA ILE A 35 -0.74 4.66 5.48
C ILE A 35 -1.17 4.54 4.02
N SER A 36 -0.20 4.73 3.12
CA SER A 36 -0.41 4.56 1.68
C SER A 36 -0.53 3.08 1.32
N LYS A 37 -1.22 2.77 0.22
CA LYS A 37 -1.36 1.40 -0.29
C LYS A 37 -0.02 0.68 -0.42
N ARG A 38 1.03 1.37 -0.89
CA ARG A 38 2.37 0.81 -1.04
C ARG A 38 3.06 0.51 0.29
N GLU A 39 2.88 1.37 1.28
CA GLU A 39 3.42 1.17 2.62
C GLU A 39 2.73 -0.03 3.28
N PHE A 40 1.41 -0.14 3.12
CA PHE A 40 0.65 -1.30 3.58
C PHE A 40 1.10 -2.61 2.93
N GLU A 41 1.29 -2.63 1.61
CA GLU A 41 1.82 -3.81 0.90
C GLU A 41 3.18 -4.25 1.46
N VAL A 42 4.07 -3.29 1.73
CA VAL A 42 5.36 -3.55 2.37
C VAL A 42 5.15 -4.14 3.77
N LEU A 43 4.24 -3.58 4.58
CA LEU A 43 3.93 -4.07 5.93
C LEU A 43 3.40 -5.50 5.95
N GLU A 44 2.49 -5.82 5.03
CA GLU A 44 1.86 -7.14 4.89
C GLU A 44 2.94 -8.19 4.54
N LEU A 45 3.79 -7.89 3.57
CA LEU A 45 4.91 -8.77 3.22
C LEU A 45 5.95 -8.87 4.34
N MET A 46 6.17 -7.80 5.09
CA MET A 46 7.04 -7.83 6.27
C MET A 46 6.50 -8.75 7.36
N ALA A 47 5.18 -8.74 7.58
CA ALA A 47 4.50 -9.58 8.55
C ALA A 47 4.52 -11.07 8.15
N GLN A 48 4.50 -11.36 6.85
CA GLN A 48 4.71 -12.70 6.29
C GLN A 48 6.15 -13.21 6.43
N GLY A 49 7.08 -12.37 6.89
CA GLY A 49 8.48 -12.75 7.09
C GLY A 49 9.41 -12.47 5.91
N HIS A 50 8.94 -11.79 4.86
CA HIS A 50 9.75 -11.55 3.66
C HIS A 50 10.91 -10.58 3.90
N THR A 51 12.06 -10.84 3.32
CA THR A 51 13.21 -9.92 3.37
C THR A 51 12.93 -8.68 2.51
N ASN A 52 13.66 -7.58 2.75
CA ASN A 52 13.50 -6.38 1.93
C ASN A 52 13.80 -6.62 0.44
N GLN A 53 14.64 -7.61 0.13
CA GLN A 53 14.94 -8.03 -1.24
C GLN A 53 13.73 -8.74 -1.85
N GLU A 54 13.17 -9.74 -1.16
CA GLU A 54 11.95 -10.44 -1.63
C GLU A 54 10.75 -9.49 -1.78
N ILE A 55 10.63 -8.52 -0.87
CA ILE A 55 9.60 -7.47 -0.96
C ILE A 55 9.81 -6.62 -2.22
N ALA A 56 11.06 -6.25 -2.51
CA ALA A 56 11.40 -5.49 -3.70
C ALA A 56 11.02 -6.26 -4.97
N ASP A 57 11.34 -7.55 -5.02
CA ASP A 57 11.03 -8.45 -6.13
C ASP A 57 9.51 -8.63 -6.30
N LYS A 58 8.77 -8.85 -5.21
CA LYS A 58 7.31 -9.01 -5.24
C LYS A 58 6.56 -7.75 -5.64
N LEU A 59 7.05 -6.58 -5.23
CA LEU A 59 6.43 -5.29 -5.56
C LEU A 59 6.94 -4.69 -6.86
N PHE A 60 7.89 -5.34 -7.53
CA PHE A 60 8.59 -4.86 -8.73
C PHE A 60 9.19 -3.46 -8.53
N VAL A 61 9.82 -3.23 -7.38
CA VAL A 61 10.49 -1.98 -7.02
C VAL A 61 11.94 -2.25 -6.60
N SER A 62 12.75 -1.20 -6.50
CA SER A 62 14.12 -1.35 -5.99
C SER A 62 14.15 -1.56 -4.47
N LEU A 63 15.20 -2.22 -3.96
CA LEU A 63 15.42 -2.37 -2.52
C LEU A 63 15.52 -1.00 -1.80
N ASN A 64 16.04 0.02 -2.47
CA ASN A 64 16.06 1.39 -1.94
C ASN A 64 14.64 1.96 -1.80
N THR A 65 13.79 1.73 -2.79
CA THR A 65 12.37 2.12 -2.75
C THR A 65 11.65 1.46 -1.58
N VAL A 66 11.89 0.16 -1.33
CA VAL A 66 11.34 -0.55 -0.16
C VAL A 66 11.81 0.08 1.15
N LYS A 67 13.11 0.39 1.27
CA LYS A 67 13.66 1.07 2.46
C LYS A 67 12.99 2.42 2.70
N THR A 68 12.80 3.23 1.66
CA THR A 68 12.10 4.51 1.76
C THR A 68 10.64 4.34 2.19
N HIS A 69 9.91 3.40 1.59
CA HIS A 69 8.53 3.09 2.01
C HIS A 69 8.48 2.59 3.46
N SER A 70 9.45 1.78 3.89
CA SER A 70 9.55 1.29 5.26
C SER A 70 9.82 2.42 6.23
N ALA A 71 10.71 3.35 5.89
CA ALA A 71 11.03 4.51 6.73
C ALA A 71 9.81 5.43 6.91
N ASN A 72 9.10 5.74 5.82
CA ASN A 72 7.88 6.55 5.89
C ASN A 72 6.78 5.85 6.70
N LEU A 73 6.63 4.53 6.51
CA LEU A 73 5.71 3.71 7.30
C LEU A 73 6.07 3.74 8.78
N PHE A 74 7.35 3.64 9.13
CA PHE A 74 7.83 3.70 10.52
C PHE A 74 7.52 5.05 11.16
N VAL A 75 7.69 6.15 10.42
CA VAL A 75 7.30 7.49 10.89
C VAL A 75 5.79 7.56 11.13
N LYS A 76 4.96 7.06 10.20
CA LYS A 76 3.49 7.08 10.31
C LYS A 76 2.96 6.20 11.43
N LEU A 77 3.58 5.04 11.65
CA LEU A 77 3.27 4.16 12.76
C LEU A 77 3.97 4.59 14.06
N GLU A 78 4.79 5.65 14.07
CA GLU A 78 5.58 6.08 15.24
C GLU A 78 6.38 4.93 15.88
N VAL A 79 7.05 4.15 15.04
CA VAL A 79 7.89 3.01 15.44
C VAL A 79 9.27 3.19 14.83
N SER A 80 10.29 2.57 15.43
CA SER A 80 11.66 2.66 14.90
C SER A 80 12.18 1.35 14.32
N ARG A 81 11.46 0.24 14.54
CA ARG A 81 11.94 -1.12 14.18
C ARG A 81 10.87 -1.91 13.46
N ARG A 82 11.29 -2.78 12.54
CA ARG A 82 10.44 -3.73 11.81
C ARG A 82 9.52 -4.54 12.73
N THR A 83 10.06 -5.14 13.79
CA THR A 83 9.28 -5.94 14.73
C THR A 83 8.23 -5.10 15.47
N GLN A 84 8.56 -3.85 15.81
CA GLN A 84 7.60 -2.93 16.42
C GLN A 84 6.49 -2.54 15.43
N ALA A 85 6.83 -2.29 14.17
CA ALA A 85 5.86 -2.02 13.11
C ALA A 85 4.86 -3.18 12.95
N ILE A 86 5.36 -4.42 12.88
CA ILE A 86 4.50 -5.61 12.79
C ILE A 86 3.61 -5.73 14.02
N ARG A 87 4.17 -5.54 15.23
CA ARG A 87 3.38 -5.64 16.47
C ARG A 87 2.30 -4.56 16.55
N LYS A 88 2.63 -3.31 16.22
CA LYS A 88 1.67 -2.19 16.22
C LYS A 88 0.60 -2.40 15.14
N ALA A 89 0.99 -2.90 13.97
CA ALA A 89 0.05 -3.25 12.91
C ALA A 89 -0.93 -4.35 13.32
N LYS A 90 -0.48 -5.38 14.06
CA LYS A 90 -1.35 -6.39 14.66
C LYS A 90 -2.28 -5.82 15.72
N GLN A 91 -1.77 -4.95 16.61
CA GLN A 91 -2.59 -4.28 17.63
C GLN A 91 -3.68 -3.39 17.02
N LEU A 92 -3.39 -2.78 15.87
CA LEU A 92 -4.32 -1.96 15.10
C LEU A 92 -5.23 -2.80 14.17
N HIS A 93 -5.12 -4.13 14.21
CA HIS A 93 -5.82 -5.07 13.32
C HIS A 93 -5.68 -4.74 11.82
N LEU A 94 -4.57 -4.11 11.43
CA LEU A 94 -4.28 -3.79 10.02
C LEU A 94 -3.84 -5.02 9.23
N ILE A 95 -3.23 -5.98 9.90
CA ILE A 95 -2.73 -7.23 9.35
C ILE A 95 -3.25 -8.39 10.21
N PRO A 96 -3.49 -9.57 9.60
CA PRO A 96 -3.92 -10.76 10.34
C PRO A 96 -2.86 -11.31 11.30
#